data_AF-A0A1Y4D9R9-F1
#
_entry.id   AF-A0A1Y4D9R9-F1
#
_cell.length_a   1.000
_cell.length_b   1.000
_cell.length_c   1.000
_cell.angle_alpha   90.00
_cell.angle_beta   90.00
_cell.angle_gamma   90.00
#
_symmetry.space_group_name_H-M   'P 1'
#
loop_
_entity.id
_entity.type
_entity.pdbx_description
1 polymer ?
#
loop_
_entity_poly.entity_id
_entity_poly.type
_entity_poly.pdbx_seq_one_letter_code
_entity_poly.pdbx_strand_id
1 'polypeptide(L)'
;MATLEGWLVPNTVTTDDTSDKILEVHSKEGYTNKEIVDLMLKEITGLKRETLNHAVELYNRIITESLLSGHPVNTGLFYASPSFKGIIEDNVWNPEKNSIVVNFQTGKTLREEITKTSVEILGEKAAAMQVTDIYDMGSGAKDGTLTRDYTVICKGKNLKIVGDDEQVGLYLISSLETEEKIPANRISVNNPSEIHFHVPTDLTEGNYTLRITTQFGGGGTRLLKEPRSLEIPVKLV
;
A
#
# COMPACT_ATOMS: atom_id res chain seq x y z
N MET A 1 -14.26 -17.57 -16.07
CA MET A 1 -14.43 -16.10 -16.13
C MET A 1 -13.54 -15.52 -15.04
N ALA A 2 -12.77 -14.48 -15.36
CA ALA A 2 -11.93 -13.81 -14.37
C ALA A 2 -12.75 -12.78 -13.59
N THR A 3 -12.40 -12.57 -12.32
CA THR A 3 -12.99 -11.53 -11.47
C THR A 3 -11.88 -10.57 -11.03
N LEU A 4 -12.11 -9.28 -11.23
CA LEU A 4 -11.29 -8.21 -10.66
C LEU A 4 -11.96 -7.66 -9.41
N GLU A 5 -11.24 -7.69 -8.30
CA GLU A 5 -11.69 -7.16 -7.03
C GLU A 5 -11.28 -5.68 -6.90
N GLY A 6 -12.15 -4.84 -6.34
CA GLY A 6 -11.89 -3.42 -6.16
C GLY A 6 -12.43 -2.87 -4.83
N TRP A 7 -11.70 -1.93 -4.24
CA TRP A 7 -12.12 -1.17 -3.07
C TRP A 7 -12.73 0.15 -3.48
N LEU A 8 -13.79 0.58 -2.79
CA LEU A 8 -14.33 1.94 -2.88
C LEU A 8 -13.42 2.90 -2.10
N VAL A 9 -12.92 3.92 -2.77
CA VAL A 9 -12.12 5.00 -2.17
C VAL A 9 -12.72 6.37 -2.52
N PRO A 10 -12.49 7.43 -1.71
CA PRO A 10 -12.93 8.77 -2.06
C PRO A 10 -12.46 9.17 -3.46
N ASN A 11 -13.33 9.84 -4.21
CA ASN A 11 -13.02 10.32 -5.54
C ASN A 11 -11.90 11.37 -5.50
N THR A 12 -10.80 11.11 -6.20
CA THR A 12 -9.68 12.04 -6.36
C THR A 12 -9.65 12.72 -7.74
N VAL A 13 -10.59 12.37 -8.62
CA VAL A 13 -10.63 12.80 -10.03
C VAL A 13 -11.46 14.07 -10.20
N THR A 14 -12.60 14.17 -9.52
CA THR A 14 -13.45 15.38 -9.51
C THR A 14 -13.62 15.84 -8.06
N THR A 15 -13.26 17.10 -7.79
CA THR A 15 -13.18 17.65 -6.42
C THR A 15 -14.41 18.46 -6.01
N ASP A 16 -15.42 18.50 -6.86
CA ASP A 16 -16.68 19.23 -6.68
C ASP A 16 -17.69 18.48 -5.79
N ASP A 17 -17.66 17.15 -5.80
CA ASP A 17 -18.45 16.30 -4.90
C ASP A 17 -17.56 15.44 -4.00
N THR A 18 -17.68 15.64 -2.68
CA THR A 18 -16.90 14.91 -1.67
C THR A 18 -17.54 13.58 -1.26
N SER A 19 -18.73 13.26 -1.77
CA SER A 19 -19.44 12.01 -1.53
C SER A 19 -19.16 10.93 -2.57
N ASP A 20 -18.59 11.31 -3.72
CA ASP A 20 -18.24 10.40 -4.80
C ASP A 20 -17.14 9.41 -4.40
N LYS A 21 -17.25 8.19 -4.93
CA LYS A 21 -16.26 7.12 -4.74
C LYS A 21 -15.80 6.57 -6.09
N ILE A 22 -14.53 6.21 -6.15
CA ILE A 22 -13.93 5.49 -7.29
C ILE A 22 -13.49 4.10 -6.85
N LEU A 23 -13.28 3.20 -7.81
CA LEU A 23 -12.72 1.89 -7.55
C LEU A 23 -11.19 1.93 -7.65
N GLU A 24 -10.53 1.50 -6.59
CA GLU A 24 -9.11 1.17 -6.58
C GLU A 24 -8.98 -0.36 -6.69
N VAL A 25 -8.19 -0.85 -7.65
CA VAL A 25 -7.97 -2.29 -7.84
C VAL A 25 -7.37 -2.90 -6.58
N HIS A 26 -7.93 -4.01 -6.10
CA HIS A 26 -7.30 -4.84 -5.10
C HIS A 26 -6.14 -5.61 -5.75
N SER A 27 -4.98 -4.96 -5.79
CA SER A 27 -3.77 -5.52 -6.41
C SER A 27 -3.32 -6.78 -5.66
N LYS A 28 -3.27 -7.89 -6.38
CA LYS A 28 -2.65 -9.15 -5.94
C LYS A 28 -1.13 -9.08 -6.17
N GLU A 29 -0.40 -10.07 -5.68
CA GLU A 29 1.04 -10.17 -5.93
C GLU A 29 1.36 -10.15 -7.43
N GLY A 30 2.40 -9.39 -7.79
CA GLY A 30 2.87 -9.32 -9.16
C GLY A 30 3.65 -10.57 -9.55
N TYR A 31 3.65 -10.91 -10.84
CA TYR A 31 4.44 -12.00 -11.38
C TYR A 31 5.60 -11.48 -12.23
N THR A 32 6.79 -12.05 -12.06
CA THR A 32 7.90 -11.91 -13.00
C THR A 32 7.82 -12.99 -14.08
N ASN A 33 8.69 -12.94 -15.09
CA ASN A 33 8.78 -13.99 -16.10
C ASN A 33 9.00 -15.39 -15.48
N LYS A 34 9.69 -15.48 -14.34
CA LYS A 34 9.91 -16.74 -13.64
C LYS A 34 8.59 -17.34 -13.15
N GLU A 35 7.79 -16.56 -12.43
CA GLU A 35 6.50 -17.03 -11.93
C GLU A 35 5.52 -17.32 -13.08
N ILE A 36 5.57 -16.56 -14.18
CA ILE A 36 4.78 -16.86 -15.38
C ILE A 36 5.17 -18.23 -15.97
N VAL A 37 6.46 -18.56 -16.07
CA VAL A 37 6.90 -19.89 -16.54
C VAL A 37 6.45 -21.00 -15.58
N ASP A 38 6.46 -20.76 -14.27
CA ASP A 38 5.93 -21.72 -13.30
C ASP A 38 4.41 -21.94 -13.46
N LEU A 39 3.65 -20.91 -13.86
CA LEU A 39 2.24 -21.07 -14.25
C LEU A 39 2.11 -21.88 -15.56
N MET A 40 2.93 -21.61 -16.57
CA MET A 40 2.92 -22.37 -17.84
C MET A 40 3.22 -23.86 -17.64
N LEU A 41 4.10 -24.22 -16.71
CA LEU A 41 4.40 -25.63 -16.39
C LEU A 41 3.21 -26.35 -15.75
N LYS A 42 2.32 -25.64 -15.04
CA LYS A 42 1.12 -26.22 -14.42
C LYS A 42 0.05 -26.60 -15.45
N GLU A 43 0.00 -25.91 -16.58
CA GLU A 43 -0.98 -26.12 -17.66
C GLU A 43 -0.70 -27.37 -18.54
N ILE A 44 0.04 -28.35 -18.00
CA ILE A 44 0.42 -29.62 -18.65
C ILE A 44 1.05 -29.38 -20.03
N THR A 45 2.23 -28.76 -20.01
CA THR A 45 3.09 -28.67 -21.18
C THR A 45 4.13 -29.79 -21.05
N GLY A 46 4.22 -30.72 -22.01
CA GLY A 46 5.27 -31.76 -22.02
C GLY A 46 6.70 -31.22 -22.20
N LEU A 47 6.91 -29.94 -21.89
CA LEU A 47 8.12 -29.16 -22.08
C LEU A 47 8.89 -29.09 -20.77
N LYS A 48 10.22 -29.09 -20.89
CA LYS A 48 11.10 -28.86 -19.74
C LYS A 48 11.14 -27.36 -19.42
N ARG A 49 11.37 -27.01 -18.15
CA ARG A 49 11.46 -25.62 -17.68
C ARG A 49 12.49 -24.82 -18.49
N GLU A 50 13.64 -25.43 -18.79
CA GLU A 50 14.73 -24.81 -19.55
C GLU A 50 14.27 -24.41 -20.96
N THR A 51 13.44 -25.24 -21.60
CA THR A 51 12.88 -24.95 -22.93
C THR A 51 11.91 -23.77 -22.88
N LEU A 52 11.06 -23.69 -21.86
CA LEU A 52 10.12 -22.58 -21.70
C LEU A 52 10.85 -21.26 -21.41
N ASN A 53 11.84 -21.27 -20.52
CA ASN A 53 12.67 -20.10 -20.25
C ASN A 53 13.33 -19.60 -21.53
N HIS A 54 13.95 -20.50 -22.30
CA HIS A 54 14.58 -20.13 -23.57
C HIS A 54 13.59 -19.53 -24.57
N ALA A 55 12.38 -20.09 -24.67
CA ALA A 55 11.34 -19.56 -25.56
C ALA A 55 10.90 -18.15 -25.16
N VAL A 56 10.68 -17.90 -23.86
CA VAL A 56 10.28 -16.59 -23.34
C VAL A 56 11.40 -15.55 -23.53
N GLU A 57 12.65 -15.91 -23.26
CA GLU A 57 13.81 -15.04 -23.49
C GLU A 57 13.96 -14.68 -24.98
N LEU A 58 13.85 -15.68 -25.86
CA LEU A 58 13.91 -15.47 -27.30
C LEU A 58 12.79 -14.55 -27.77
N TYR A 59 11.57 -14.78 -27.32
CA TYR A 59 10.41 -13.94 -27.63
C TYR A 59 10.64 -12.47 -27.22
N ASN A 60 11.09 -12.23 -25.98
CA ASN A 60 11.38 -10.88 -25.50
C ASN A 60 12.49 -10.20 -26.29
N ARG A 61 13.54 -10.95 -26.66
CA ARG A 61 14.66 -10.43 -27.47
C ARG A 61 14.18 -10.00 -28.86
N ILE A 62 13.44 -10.86 -29.57
CA ILE A 62 12.96 -10.55 -30.92
C ILE A 62 12.02 -9.34 -30.91
N ILE A 63 11.14 -9.22 -29.91
CA ILE A 63 10.28 -8.03 -29.75
C ILE A 63 11.13 -6.78 -29.52
N THR A 64 12.12 -6.85 -28.64
CA THR A 64 13.02 -5.72 -28.35
C THR A 64 13.76 -5.27 -29.60
N GLU A 65 14.39 -6.20 -30.34
CA GLU A 65 15.10 -5.90 -31.59
C GLU A 65 14.17 -5.31 -32.65
N SER A 66 12.95 -5.83 -32.78
CA SER A 66 11.95 -5.32 -33.72
C SER A 66 11.57 -3.87 -33.41
N LEU A 67 11.28 -3.56 -32.14
CA LEU A 67 10.91 -2.21 -31.71
C LEU A 67 12.06 -1.21 -31.87
N LEU A 68 13.28 -1.60 -31.50
CA LEU A 68 14.46 -0.73 -31.63
C LEU A 68 14.92 -0.57 -33.09
N SER A 69 14.43 -1.43 -34.00
CA SER A 69 14.60 -1.29 -35.45
C SER A 69 13.47 -0.50 -36.12
N GLY A 70 12.53 0.07 -35.35
CA GLY A 70 11.45 0.90 -35.89
C GLY A 70 10.17 0.15 -36.26
N HIS A 71 10.09 -1.17 -36.01
CA HIS A 71 8.90 -1.95 -36.34
C HIS A 71 7.90 -1.93 -35.18
N PRO A 72 6.64 -1.49 -35.40
CA PRO A 72 5.58 -1.67 -34.40
C PRO A 72 5.25 -3.15 -34.24
N VAL A 73 5.00 -3.59 -33.00
CA VAL A 73 4.74 -4.98 -32.65
C VAL A 73 3.32 -5.10 -32.07
N ASN A 74 2.54 -6.06 -32.56
CA ASN A 74 1.24 -6.43 -32.01
C ASN A 74 1.25 -7.91 -31.62
N THR A 75 1.08 -8.19 -30.33
CA THR A 75 1.12 -9.56 -29.78
C THR A 75 -0.27 -10.11 -29.47
N GLY A 76 -1.32 -9.34 -29.75
CA GLY A 76 -2.69 -9.60 -29.28
C GLY A 76 -2.92 -9.11 -27.84
N LEU A 77 -1.94 -9.24 -26.95
CA LEU A 77 -2.02 -8.71 -25.57
C LEU A 77 -1.71 -7.21 -25.50
N PHE A 78 -0.74 -6.75 -26.30
CA PHE A 78 -0.38 -5.35 -26.41
C PHE A 78 -0.03 -4.97 -27.85
N TYR A 79 -0.17 -3.67 -28.13
CA TYR A 79 0.42 -3.00 -29.28
C TYR A 79 1.53 -2.07 -28.78
N ALA A 80 2.73 -2.21 -29.33
CA ALA A 80 3.91 -1.43 -28.96
C ALA A 80 4.50 -0.74 -30.19
N SER A 81 4.86 0.54 -30.06
CA SER A 81 5.50 1.31 -31.14
C SER A 81 6.55 2.29 -30.60
N PRO A 82 7.75 2.35 -31.22
CA PRO A 82 8.78 3.32 -30.85
C PRO A 82 8.38 4.74 -31.27
N SER A 83 8.86 5.73 -30.52
CA SER A 83 8.66 7.15 -30.76
C SER A 83 9.83 7.96 -30.21
N PHE A 84 10.01 9.18 -30.71
CA PHE A 84 11.00 10.13 -30.21
C PHE A 84 10.32 11.20 -29.36
N LYS A 85 10.97 11.60 -28.26
CA LYS A 85 10.54 12.68 -27.38
C LYS A 85 11.66 13.73 -27.25
N GLY A 86 11.28 14.99 -27.23
CA GLY A 86 12.18 16.15 -27.14
C GLY A 86 12.29 16.92 -28.46
N ILE A 87 12.76 18.17 -28.38
CA ILE A 87 12.96 19.03 -29.55
C ILE A 87 14.34 18.74 -30.14
N ILE A 88 14.42 18.62 -31.46
CA ILE A 88 15.70 18.50 -32.19
C ILE A 88 16.22 19.90 -32.51
N GLU A 89 17.41 20.21 -32.01
CA GLU A 89 18.17 21.42 -32.31
C GLU A 89 19.24 21.09 -33.35
N ASP A 90 19.46 21.98 -34.32
CA ASP A 90 20.49 21.85 -35.37
C ASP A 90 20.47 20.55 -36.18
N ASN A 91 19.32 19.86 -36.24
CA ASN A 91 19.16 18.54 -36.86
C ASN A 91 20.07 17.45 -36.25
N VAL A 92 20.51 17.61 -34.98
CA VAL A 92 21.38 16.65 -34.28
C VAL A 92 20.65 16.05 -33.08
N TRP A 93 20.81 14.73 -32.90
CA TRP A 93 20.32 14.05 -31.71
C TRP A 93 21.15 14.41 -30.48
N ASN A 94 20.49 14.88 -29.43
CA ASN A 94 21.11 15.16 -28.14
C ASN A 94 20.54 14.21 -27.06
N PRO A 95 21.30 13.22 -26.58
CA PRO A 95 20.84 12.28 -25.54
C PRO A 95 20.45 12.93 -24.20
N GLU A 96 20.89 14.15 -23.92
CA GLU A 96 20.50 14.90 -22.71
C GLU A 96 19.12 15.57 -22.87
N LYS A 97 18.69 15.86 -24.10
CA LYS A 97 17.41 16.54 -24.41
C LYS A 97 16.39 15.65 -25.11
N ASN A 98 16.85 14.55 -25.73
CA ASN A 98 16.05 13.68 -26.57
C ASN A 98 16.06 12.25 -26.01
N SER A 99 14.94 11.56 -26.13
CA SER A 99 14.80 10.18 -25.65
C SER A 99 13.95 9.35 -26.60
N ILE A 100 14.25 8.05 -26.64
CA ILE A 100 13.43 7.05 -27.33
C ILE A 100 12.43 6.50 -26.31
N VAL A 101 11.15 6.48 -26.68
CA VAL A 101 10.06 5.97 -25.85
C VAL A 101 9.29 4.93 -26.64
N VAL A 102 8.99 3.79 -26.01
CA VAL A 102 8.06 2.79 -26.57
C VAL A 102 6.68 3.04 -25.97
N ASN A 103 5.71 3.35 -26.82
CA ASN A 103 4.32 3.53 -26.41
C ASN A 103 3.61 2.17 -26.42
N PHE A 104 2.89 1.87 -25.35
CA PHE A 104 2.10 0.65 -25.22
C PHE A 104 0.61 0.97 -25.21
N GLN A 105 -0.16 0.13 -25.89
CA GLN A 105 -1.63 0.15 -25.89
C GLN A 105 -2.14 -1.27 -25.64
N THR A 106 -3.31 -1.39 -25.01
CA THR A 106 -3.98 -2.68 -24.83
C THR A 106 -4.26 -3.34 -26.19
N GLY A 107 -3.84 -4.59 -26.36
CA GLY A 107 -4.07 -5.34 -27.59
C GLY A 107 -5.51 -5.86 -27.70
N LYS A 108 -5.89 -6.34 -28.89
CA LYS A 108 -7.26 -6.80 -29.17
C LYS A 108 -7.68 -7.96 -28.26
N THR A 109 -6.84 -8.98 -28.11
CA THR A 109 -7.13 -10.16 -27.28
C THR A 109 -7.40 -9.76 -25.83
N LEU A 110 -6.57 -8.87 -25.27
CA LEU A 110 -6.76 -8.41 -23.89
C LEU A 110 -8.02 -7.55 -23.75
N ARG A 111 -8.34 -6.68 -24.72
CA ARG A 111 -9.60 -5.91 -24.72
C ARG A 111 -10.82 -6.83 -24.72
N GLU A 112 -10.80 -7.90 -25.51
CA GLU A 112 -11.90 -8.87 -25.58
C GLU A 112 -12.07 -9.70 -24.30
N GLU A 113 -10.99 -10.00 -23.57
CA GLU A 113 -11.09 -10.67 -22.26
C GLU A 113 -11.54 -9.71 -21.14
N ILE A 114 -11.17 -8.42 -21.22
CA ILE A 114 -11.66 -7.39 -20.29
C ILE A 114 -13.19 -7.29 -20.33
N THR A 115 -13.83 -7.36 -21.50
CA THR A 115 -15.31 -7.28 -21.59
C THR A 115 -16.03 -8.48 -20.98
N LYS A 116 -15.33 -9.60 -20.76
CA LYS A 116 -15.84 -10.83 -20.13
C LYS A 116 -15.53 -10.89 -18.63
N THR A 117 -14.76 -9.95 -18.11
CA THR A 117 -14.30 -9.93 -16.72
C THR A 117 -15.36 -9.28 -15.83
N SER A 118 -15.73 -9.93 -14.73
CA SER A 118 -16.62 -9.36 -13.72
C SER A 118 -15.85 -8.52 -12.70
N VAL A 119 -16.50 -7.51 -12.13
CA VAL A 119 -15.94 -6.69 -11.04
C VAL A 119 -16.64 -7.03 -9.73
N GLU A 120 -15.87 -7.33 -8.70
CA GLU A 120 -16.35 -7.55 -7.34
C GLU A 120 -15.92 -6.39 -6.44
N ILE A 121 -16.89 -5.76 -5.78
CA ILE A 121 -16.62 -4.64 -4.87
C ILE A 121 -16.46 -5.19 -3.47
N LEU A 122 -15.26 -5.06 -2.92
CA LEU A 122 -14.92 -5.57 -1.58
C LEU A 122 -15.48 -4.68 -0.45
N GLY A 123 -15.97 -3.49 -0.79
CA GLY A 123 -16.48 -2.48 0.14
C GLY A 123 -15.59 -1.24 0.16
N GLU A 124 -15.75 -0.40 1.18
CA GLU A 124 -14.88 0.76 1.38
C GLU A 124 -13.48 0.31 1.81
N LYS A 125 -12.44 0.89 1.19
CA LYS A 125 -11.07 0.68 1.63
C LYS A 125 -10.96 1.20 3.05
N ALA A 126 -10.58 0.32 3.99
CA ALA A 126 -10.35 0.73 5.36
C ALA A 126 -9.35 1.89 5.38
N ALA A 127 -9.76 3.03 5.94
CA ALA A 127 -8.90 4.21 5.99
C ALA A 127 -7.63 3.86 6.77
N ALA A 128 -6.46 3.87 6.12
CA ALA A 128 -5.23 3.38 6.72
C ALA A 128 -4.96 4.08 8.07
N MET A 129 -4.73 3.27 9.11
CA MET A 129 -4.33 3.76 10.42
C MET A 129 -2.83 4.02 10.39
N GLN A 130 -2.40 5.20 10.82
CA GLN A 130 -1.00 5.61 10.77
C GLN A 130 -0.69 6.58 11.90
N VAL A 131 0.45 6.43 12.55
CA VAL A 131 1.07 7.47 13.39
C VAL A 131 2.17 8.14 12.56
N THR A 132 2.17 9.47 12.54
CA THR A 132 3.17 10.29 11.84
C THR A 132 4.24 10.79 12.79
N ASP A 133 3.86 11.14 14.02
CA ASP A 133 4.76 11.70 15.02
C ASP A 133 4.38 11.23 16.42
N ILE A 134 5.39 11.02 17.25
CA ILE A 134 5.25 10.82 18.70
C ILE A 134 6.08 11.89 19.38
N TYR A 135 5.45 12.70 20.22
CA TYR A 135 6.11 13.79 20.93
C TYR A 135 5.97 13.61 22.43
N ASP A 136 7.10 13.48 23.13
CA ASP A 136 7.15 13.32 24.58
C ASP A 136 7.30 14.68 25.26
N MET A 137 6.37 15.02 26.16
CA MET A 137 6.35 16.33 26.82
C MET A 137 7.38 16.44 27.96
N GLY A 138 7.93 15.32 28.46
CA GLY A 138 8.93 15.34 29.52
C GLY A 138 10.33 15.70 29.02
N SER A 139 10.76 15.06 27.94
CA SER A 139 12.07 15.27 27.32
C SER A 139 12.04 16.25 26.15
N GLY A 140 10.87 16.48 25.53
CA GLY A 140 10.74 17.19 24.27
C GLY A 140 11.17 16.36 23.04
N ALA A 141 11.39 15.06 23.20
CA ALA A 141 11.86 14.18 22.14
C ALA A 141 10.75 13.85 21.12
N LYS A 142 11.17 13.58 19.88
CA LYS A 142 10.30 13.11 18.78
C LYS A 142 10.77 11.79 18.16
N ASP A 143 11.68 11.10 18.83
CA ASP A 143 12.39 9.91 18.35
C ASP A 143 11.79 8.61 18.88
N GLY A 144 10.62 8.67 19.51
CA GLY A 144 9.98 7.52 20.16
C GLY A 144 10.44 7.28 21.61
N THR A 145 11.25 8.18 22.20
CA THR A 145 11.52 8.18 23.64
C THR A 145 10.31 8.71 24.42
N LEU A 146 9.87 7.99 25.45
CA LEU A 146 8.75 8.32 26.32
C LEU A 146 9.26 8.48 27.75
N THR A 147 8.93 9.59 28.41
CA THR A 147 9.33 9.84 29.80
C THR A 147 8.20 9.43 30.73
N ARG A 148 8.50 8.60 31.73
CA ARG A 148 7.53 8.23 32.78
C ARG A 148 6.98 9.45 33.51
N ASP A 149 5.71 9.39 33.88
CA ASP A 149 4.95 10.49 34.49
C ASP A 149 4.75 11.75 33.61
N TYR A 150 5.06 11.68 32.32
CA TYR A 150 4.76 12.76 31.39
C TYR A 150 3.72 12.35 30.36
N THR A 151 3.12 13.36 29.74
CA THR A 151 2.19 13.19 28.63
C THR A 151 2.94 12.96 27.33
N VAL A 152 2.45 12.01 26.53
CA VAL A 152 2.90 11.75 25.17
C VAL A 152 1.79 12.14 24.20
N ILE A 153 2.16 12.81 23.12
CA ILE A 153 1.27 13.22 22.03
C ILE A 153 1.59 12.38 20.79
N CYS A 154 0.68 11.50 20.41
CA CYS A 154 0.74 10.75 19.16
C CYS A 154 -0.13 11.44 18.11
N LYS A 155 0.45 11.85 16.99
CA LYS A 155 -0.26 12.42 15.84
C LYS A 155 -0.33 11.43 14.69
N GLY A 156 -1.39 11.49 13.89
CA GLY A 156 -1.54 10.62 12.74
C GLY A 156 -2.92 10.64 12.10
N LYS A 157 -3.35 9.49 11.60
CA LYS A 157 -4.64 9.29 10.91
C LYS A 157 -5.34 8.06 11.46
N ASN A 158 -6.65 8.20 11.66
CA ASN A 158 -7.57 7.15 12.11
C ASN A 158 -7.18 6.50 13.46
N LEU A 159 -6.63 7.29 14.38
CA LEU A 159 -6.09 6.82 15.65
C LEU A 159 -7.15 6.60 16.73
N LYS A 160 -8.27 7.33 16.67
CA LYS A 160 -9.31 7.35 17.72
C LYS A 160 -9.60 5.96 18.28
N ILE A 161 -9.39 5.76 19.57
CA ILE A 161 -9.63 4.51 20.29
C ILE A 161 -11.12 4.43 20.61
N VAL A 162 -11.85 3.55 19.92
CA VAL A 162 -13.28 3.31 20.13
C VAL A 162 -13.65 1.92 19.64
N GLY A 163 -14.60 1.27 20.32
CA GLY A 163 -15.07 -0.07 19.99
C GLY A 163 -15.57 -0.79 21.23
N ASP A 164 -16.31 -1.88 21.01
CA ASP A 164 -16.88 -2.73 22.06
C ASP A 164 -15.99 -3.97 22.32
N ASP A 165 -15.04 -4.26 21.43
CA ASP A 165 -14.10 -5.38 21.59
C ASP A 165 -13.11 -5.14 22.75
N GLU A 166 -12.86 -6.16 23.58
CA GLU A 166 -12.01 -6.07 24.77
C GLU A 166 -10.56 -5.67 24.46
N GLN A 167 -10.08 -5.99 23.25
CA GLN A 167 -8.74 -5.64 22.78
C GLN A 167 -8.59 -4.15 22.46
N VAL A 168 -9.68 -3.41 22.30
CA VAL A 168 -9.64 -1.96 22.04
C VAL A 168 -8.95 -1.22 23.19
N GLY A 169 -7.96 -0.41 22.86
CA GLY A 169 -7.15 0.28 23.86
C GLY A 169 -5.80 0.75 23.34
N LEU A 170 -5.03 1.38 24.23
CA LEU A 170 -3.65 1.76 24.02
C LEU A 170 -2.79 0.95 25.00
N TYR A 171 -1.72 0.35 24.50
CA TYR A 171 -0.88 -0.57 25.26
C TYR A 171 0.60 -0.19 25.13
N LEU A 172 1.34 -0.37 26.22
CA LEU A 172 2.80 -0.42 26.22
C LEU A 172 3.21 -1.87 26.46
N ILE A 173 3.81 -2.50 25.46
CA ILE A 173 4.21 -3.91 25.51
C ILE A 173 5.71 -3.96 25.72
N SER A 174 6.16 -4.57 26.82
CA SER A 174 7.59 -4.69 27.12
C SER A 174 8.27 -5.66 26.14
N SER A 175 9.60 -5.61 26.08
CA SER A 175 10.39 -6.61 25.33
C SER A 175 10.22 -8.05 25.84
N LEU A 176 9.61 -8.25 27.01
CA LEU A 176 9.26 -9.55 27.58
C LEU A 176 7.80 -9.94 27.29
N GLU A 177 7.14 -9.23 26.38
CA GLU A 177 5.75 -9.43 25.96
C GLU A 177 4.72 -9.22 27.09
N THR A 178 5.10 -8.50 28.15
CA THR A 178 4.14 -8.04 29.16
C THR A 178 3.40 -6.82 28.63
N GLU A 179 2.07 -6.93 28.51
CA GLU A 179 1.21 -5.84 28.03
C GLU A 179 0.68 -5.00 29.19
N GLU A 180 0.96 -3.69 29.18
CA GLU A 180 0.33 -2.72 30.09
C GLU A 180 -0.70 -1.90 29.31
N LYS A 181 -1.99 -2.08 29.64
CA LYS A 181 -3.08 -1.29 29.03
C LYS A 181 -3.19 0.06 29.72
N ILE A 182 -3.00 1.14 28.96
CA ILE A 182 -3.16 2.50 29.48
C ILE A 182 -4.64 2.74 29.81
N PRO A 183 -4.98 3.04 31.08
CA PRO A 183 -6.36 3.28 31.47
C PRO A 183 -6.97 4.48 30.74
N ALA A 184 -8.27 4.42 30.44
CA ALA A 184 -8.96 5.47 29.69
C ALA A 184 -8.89 6.86 30.38
N ASN A 185 -8.86 6.90 31.72
CA ASN A 185 -8.70 8.15 32.48
C ASN A 185 -7.29 8.78 32.38
N ARG A 186 -6.30 8.04 31.84
CA ARG A 186 -4.96 8.54 31.51
C ARG A 186 -4.82 8.95 30.04
N ILE A 187 -5.91 8.92 29.27
CA ILE A 187 -5.97 9.43 27.89
C ILE A 187 -6.71 10.76 27.92
N SER A 188 -5.99 11.86 27.75
CA SER A 188 -6.55 13.21 27.85
C SER A 188 -7.14 13.71 26.54
N VAL A 189 -6.66 13.22 25.40
CA VAL A 189 -7.20 13.52 24.06
C VAL A 189 -7.32 12.21 23.27
N ASN A 190 -8.46 12.00 22.62
CA ASN A 190 -8.75 10.81 21.81
C ASN A 190 -9.49 11.20 20.52
N ASN A 191 -8.75 11.72 19.56
CA ASN A 191 -9.25 12.19 18.27
C ASN A 191 -8.75 11.29 17.12
N PRO A 192 -9.41 11.29 15.96
CA PRO A 192 -8.92 10.54 14.80
C PRO A 192 -7.50 10.94 14.36
N SER A 193 -7.10 12.19 14.58
CA SER A 193 -5.81 12.74 14.18
C SER A 193 -4.75 12.78 15.27
N GLU A 194 -5.13 12.60 16.55
CA GLU A 194 -4.20 12.70 17.68
C GLU A 194 -4.72 12.02 18.95
N ILE A 195 -3.81 11.43 19.71
CA ILE A 195 -4.05 10.84 21.02
C ILE A 195 -3.03 11.39 22.00
N HIS A 196 -3.50 11.85 23.17
CA HIS A 196 -2.63 12.27 24.26
C HIS A 196 -2.82 11.31 25.42
N PHE A 197 -1.73 10.69 25.90
CA PHE A 197 -1.80 9.76 27.02
C PHE A 197 -0.69 9.99 28.02
N HIS A 198 -0.95 9.65 29.29
CA HIS A 198 0.00 9.77 30.40
C HIS A 198 0.72 8.45 30.62
N VAL A 199 2.05 8.49 30.66
CA VAL A 199 2.89 7.30 30.81
C VAL A 199 2.93 6.86 32.29
N PRO A 200 2.62 5.59 32.60
CA PRO A 200 2.68 5.08 33.98
C PRO A 200 4.08 5.13 34.59
N THR A 201 4.15 5.38 35.89
CA THR A 201 5.41 5.54 36.64
C THR A 201 6.05 4.23 37.06
N ASP A 202 5.25 3.18 37.14
CA ASP A 202 5.59 1.84 37.64
C ASP A 202 6.20 0.93 36.57
N LEU A 203 6.29 1.41 35.33
CA LEU A 203 6.96 0.70 34.24
C LEU A 203 8.48 0.84 34.36
N THR A 204 9.19 -0.26 34.06
CA THR A 204 10.65 -0.29 34.03
C THR A 204 11.17 0.36 32.76
N GLU A 205 12.30 1.07 32.83
CA GLU A 205 12.99 1.58 31.64
C GLU A 205 13.34 0.46 30.66
N GLY A 206 13.31 0.76 29.36
CA GLY A 206 13.64 -0.23 28.34
C GLY A 206 12.94 0.01 27.01
N ASN A 207 13.06 -0.97 26.12
CA ASN A 207 12.38 -0.96 24.83
C ASN A 207 10.97 -1.51 24.99
N TYR A 208 10.01 -0.81 24.40
CA TYR A 208 8.60 -1.17 24.38
C TYR A 208 8.04 -1.07 22.97
N THR A 209 6.87 -1.66 22.77
CA THR A 209 6.03 -1.44 21.60
C THR A 209 4.78 -0.71 22.05
N LEU A 210 4.54 0.47 21.50
CA LEU A 210 3.27 1.18 21.62
C LEU A 210 2.29 0.54 20.65
N ARG A 211 1.22 -0.08 21.17
CA ARG A 211 0.14 -0.65 20.37
C ARG A 211 -1.14 0.16 20.55
N ILE A 212 -1.71 0.63 19.45
CA ILE A 212 -3.01 1.30 19.43
C ILE A 212 -3.99 0.36 18.73
N THR A 213 -5.01 -0.11 19.44
CA THR A 213 -6.05 -1.00 18.93
C THR A 213 -7.39 -0.28 18.91
N THR A 214 -8.10 -0.32 17.78
CA THR A 214 -9.38 0.39 17.60
C THR A 214 -10.30 -0.30 16.60
N GLN A 215 -11.61 -0.09 16.73
CA GLN A 215 -12.62 -0.38 15.72
C GLN A 215 -13.04 0.87 14.93
N PHE A 216 -12.25 1.96 14.96
CA PHE A 216 -12.57 3.18 14.21
C PHE A 216 -12.39 3.01 12.68
N GLY A 217 -13.47 3.21 11.92
CA GLY A 217 -13.51 3.00 10.46
C GLY A 217 -13.09 4.18 9.56
N GLY A 218 -12.77 5.36 10.10
CA GLY A 218 -12.27 6.51 9.33
C GLY A 218 -13.31 7.52 8.83
N GLY A 219 -14.60 7.16 8.80
CA GLY A 219 -15.73 8.06 8.57
C GLY A 219 -16.76 7.90 9.71
N GLY A 220 -17.20 9.00 10.32
CA GLY A 220 -17.91 8.98 11.60
C GLY A 220 -19.13 8.05 11.66
N THR A 221 -19.28 7.40 12.83
CA THR A 221 -20.35 6.52 13.37
C THR A 221 -20.24 5.01 13.16
N ARG A 222 -19.65 4.49 12.08
CA ARG A 222 -19.59 3.03 11.89
C ARG A 222 -18.30 2.42 12.44
N LEU A 223 -18.44 1.49 13.37
CA LEU A 223 -17.33 0.67 13.88
C LEU A 223 -17.00 -0.46 12.89
N LEU A 224 -15.72 -0.79 12.81
CA LEU A 224 -15.22 -2.00 12.14
C LEU A 224 -15.72 -3.24 12.89
N LYS A 225 -15.99 -4.32 12.16
CA LYS A 225 -16.42 -5.59 12.77
C LYS A 225 -15.30 -6.17 13.63
N GLU A 226 -14.10 -6.28 13.05
CA GLU A 226 -12.90 -6.71 13.75
C GLU A 226 -12.06 -5.50 14.16
N PRO A 227 -11.47 -5.49 15.37
CA PRO A 227 -10.49 -4.48 15.76
C PRO A 227 -9.26 -4.56 14.86
N ARG A 228 -8.57 -3.43 14.71
CA ARG A 228 -7.26 -3.35 14.05
C ARG A 228 -6.25 -2.70 14.96
N SER A 229 -4.98 -3.04 14.78
CA SER A 229 -3.88 -2.54 15.59
C SER A 229 -2.78 -1.91 14.76
N LEU A 230 -2.13 -0.91 15.33
CA LEU A 230 -0.89 -0.33 14.84
C LEU A 230 0.15 -0.44 15.96
N GLU A 231 1.35 -0.93 15.62
CA GLU A 231 2.45 -1.13 16.55
C GLU A 231 3.66 -0.28 16.17
N ILE A 232 4.27 0.37 17.15
CA ILE A 232 5.37 1.30 16.96
C ILE A 232 6.42 1.06 18.04
N PRO A 233 7.69 0.84 17.67
CA PRO A 233 8.76 0.72 18.66
C PRO A 233 8.96 2.07 19.37
N VAL A 234 9.03 2.01 20.69
CA VAL A 234 9.26 3.16 21.57
C VAL A 234 10.26 2.78 22.67
N LYS A 235 10.85 3.78 23.32
CA LYS A 235 11.78 3.56 24.43
C LYS A 235 11.31 4.32 25.66
N LEU A 236 11.18 3.62 26.77
CA LEU A 236 10.78 4.22 28.04
C LEU A 236 12.02 4.62 28.85
N VAL A 237 12.02 5.86 29.36
CA VAL A 237 13.04 6.44 30.25
C VAL A 237 12.41 6.98 31.55
#